data_AF-A0A6N8HRS0-F1
#
_entry.id   AF-A0A6N8HRS0-F1
#
_cell.length_a   1.000
_cell.length_b   1.000
_cell.length_c   1.000
_cell.angle_alpha   90.00
_cell.angle_beta   90.00
_cell.angle_gamma   90.00
#
_symmetry.space_group_name_H-M   'P 1'
#
loop_
_entity.id
_entity.type
_entity.pdbx_description
1 polymer ?
#
loop_
_entity_poly.entity_id
_entity_poly.type
_entity_poly.pdbx_seq_one_letter_code
_entity_poly.pdbx_strand_id
1 'polypeptide(L)' 'MRSIKLMLLGIAFMLISIYIPHEPGFRTAGFELYVLVFGSVLTLIGFFAKEKKR' A
#
# COMPACT_ATOMS: atom_id res chain seq x y z
N MET A 1 -12.91 -11.41 8.31
CA MET A 1 -12.83 -10.79 6.96
C MET A 1 -12.29 -9.36 6.94
N ARG A 2 -12.49 -8.53 7.99
CA ARG A 2 -12.08 -7.12 8.00
C ARG A 2 -10.56 -6.89 7.80
N SER A 3 -9.70 -7.70 8.42
CA SER A 3 -8.24 -7.59 8.24
C SER A 3 -7.76 -7.97 6.84
N ILE A 4 -8.37 -8.96 6.19
CA ILE A 4 -8.02 -9.34 4.81
C ILE A 4 -8.34 -8.20 3.85
N LYS A 5 -9.48 -7.52 4.03
CA LYS A 5 -9.84 -6.33 3.24
C LYS A 5 -8.84 -5.19 3.42
N LEU A 6 -8.33 -4.98 4.63
CA LEU A 6 -7.29 -3.98 4.92
C LEU A 6 -5.95 -4.33 4.28
N MET A 7 -5.55 -5.62 4.31
CA MET A 7 -4.35 -6.08 3.63
C MET A 7 -4.46 -5.93 2.10
N LEU A 8 -5.61 -6.29 1.52
CA LEU A 8 -5.88 -6.10 0.08
C LEU A 8 -5.83 -4.62 -0.31
N LEU A 9 -6.35 -3.73 0.53
CA LEU A 9 -6.29 -2.28 0.30
C LEU A 9 -4.84 -1.77 0.32
N GLY A 10 -4.01 -2.23 1.27
CA GLY A 10 -2.59 -1.88 1.30
C GLY A 10 -1.82 -2.37 0.07
N ILE A 11 -2.10 -3.58 -0.41
CA ILE A 11 -1.51 -4.14 -1.64
C ILE A 11 -1.95 -3.36 -2.88
N ALA A 12 -3.23 -2.93 -2.95
CA ALA A 12 -3.72 -2.11 -4.06
C ALA A 12 -2.97 -0.77 -4.14
N PHE A 13 -2.68 -0.13 -3.00
CA PHE A 13 -1.88 1.09 -2.95
C PHE A 13 -0.42 0.86 -3.41
N MET A 14 0.18 -0.29 -3.07
CA MET A 14 1.52 -0.65 -3.58
C MET A 14 1.52 -0.81 -5.11
N LEU A 15 0.51 -1.47 -5.68
CA LEU A 15 0.40 -1.65 -7.13
C LEU A 15 0.26 -0.31 -7.87
N ILE A 16 -0.56 0.60 -7.33
CA ILE A 16 -0.71 1.96 -7.88
C ILE A 16 0.64 2.69 -7.81
N SER A 17 1.35 2.56 -6.70
CA SER A 17 2.67 3.18 -6.51
C SER A 17 3.72 2.69 -7.51
N ILE A 18 3.67 1.42 -7.92
CA ILE A 18 4.58 0.84 -8.92
C ILE A 18 4.19 1.28 -10.34
N TYR A 19 2.90 1.56 -10.56
CA TYR A 19 2.38 1.96 -11.87
C TYR A 19 2.63 3.44 -12.20
N ILE A 20 2.55 4.33 -11.20
CA ILE A 20 2.79 5.79 -11.33
C ILE A 20 4.13 6.15 -12.03
N PRO A 21 5.30 5.58 -11.66
CA PRO A 21 6.58 5.94 -12.30
C PRO A 21 6.67 5.55 -13.78
N HIS A 22 5.81 4.66 -14.27
CA HIS A 22 5.83 4.17 -15.63
C HIS A 22 5.18 5.14 -16.63
N GLU A 23 4.36 6.07 -16.14
CA GLU A 23 3.69 7.10 -16.95
C GLU A 23 4.45 8.43 -16.84
N PRO A 24 5.02 8.97 -17.93
CA PRO A 24 5.83 10.20 -17.88
C PRO A 24 5.03 11.44 -17.42
N GLY A 25 3.69 11.41 -17.51
CA GLY A 25 2.80 12.47 -17.02
C GLY A 25 2.60 12.50 -15.49
N PHE A 26 2.88 11.40 -14.79
CA PHE A 26 2.67 11.25 -13.34
C PHE A 26 3.96 11.04 -12.55
N ARG A 27 5.11 11.18 -13.21
CA ARG A 27 6.44 11.04 -12.64
C ARG A 27 6.70 12.14 -11.61
N THR A 28 6.23 11.89 -10.41
CA THR A 28 6.25 12.81 -9.28
C THR A 28 7.54 12.52 -8.54
N ALA A 29 8.60 13.24 -8.90
CA ALA A 29 9.98 13.11 -8.41
C ALA A 29 10.12 12.72 -6.90
N GLY A 30 10.00 11.43 -6.59
CA GLY A 30 10.09 10.87 -5.25
C GLY A 30 8.76 10.66 -4.49
N PHE A 31 7.61 11.17 -4.95
CA PHE A 31 6.31 10.93 -4.28
C PHE A 31 5.87 9.46 -4.33
N GLU A 32 6.32 8.76 -5.37
CA GLU A 32 6.18 7.31 -5.57
C GLU A 32 6.68 6.52 -4.35
N LEU A 33 7.83 6.91 -3.78
CA LEU A 33 8.37 6.25 -2.59
C LEU A 33 7.49 6.48 -1.36
N TYR A 34 6.88 7.66 -1.22
CA TYR A 34 5.96 7.94 -0.11
C TYR A 34 4.68 7.10 -0.21
N VAL A 35 4.13 6.94 -1.41
CA VAL A 35 2.93 6.10 -1.64
C VAL A 35 3.25 4.63 -1.38
N LEU A 36 4.42 4.14 -1.80
CA LEU A 36 4.87 2.77 -1.55
C LEU A 36 5.04 2.49 -0.05
N VAL A 37 5.72 3.40 0.66
CA VAL A 37 5.92 3.30 2.12
C VAL A 37 4.58 3.34 2.85
N PHE A 38 3.66 4.22 2.45
CA PHE A 38 2.33 4.30 3.02
C PHE A 38 1.51 3.01 2.80
N GLY A 39 1.52 2.45 1.59
CA GLY A 39 0.89 1.16 1.30
C GLY A 39 1.50 0.01 2.11
N SER A 40 2.81 0.05 2.36
CA SER A 40 3.53 -0.92 3.21
C SER A 40 3.07 -0.86 4.66
N VAL A 41 2.99 0.34 5.22
CA VAL A 41 2.52 0.56 6.60
C VAL A 41 1.08 0.08 6.76
N LEU A 42 0.18 0.40 5.81
CA LEU A 42 -1.21 -0.07 5.85
C LEU A 42 -1.30 -1.61 5.80
N THR A 43 -0.48 -2.25 4.98
CA THR A 43 -0.44 -3.71 4.86
C THR A 43 0.02 -4.35 6.17
N LEU A 44 1.07 -3.80 6.80
CA LEU A 44 1.57 -4.24 8.10
C LEU A 44 0.52 -4.05 9.20
N ILE A 45 -0.18 -2.91 9.24
CA ILE A 45 -1.27 -2.67 10.20
C ILE A 45 -2.38 -3.70 10.01
N GLY A 46 -2.77 -3.99 8.76
CA GLY A 46 -3.75 -5.02 8.43
C GLY A 46 -3.31 -6.42 8.89
N PHE A 47 -2.02 -6.73 8.78
CA PHE A 47 -1.42 -7.98 9.21
C PHE A 47 -1.41 -8.12 10.74
N PHE A 48 -0.88 -7.14 11.48
CA PHE A 48 -0.85 -7.16 12.95
C PHE A 48 -2.25 -7.07 13.58
N ALA A 49 -3.19 -6.36 12.95
CA ALA A 49 -4.59 -6.32 13.40
C ALA A 49 -5.30 -7.67 13.21
N LYS A 50 -4.81 -8.55 12.32
CA LYS A 50 -5.29 -9.93 12.19
C LYS A 50 -4.80 -10.80 13.35
N GLU A 51 -3.54 -10.62 13.77
CA GLU A 51 -2.93 -11.33 14.89
C GLU A 51 -3.60 -11.01 16.23
N LYS A 52 -3.88 -9.74 16.53
CA LYS A 52 -4.50 -9.32 17.81
C LYS A 52 -5.89 -9.93 18.07
N LYS A 53 -6.56 -10.45 17.03
CA LYS A 53 -7.89 -11.03 17.15
C LYS A 53 -7.88 -12.56 17.29
N ARG A 54 -6.70 -13.18 17.36
CA ARG A 54 -6.54 -14.62 17.54
C ARG A 54 -6.26 -14.96 18.99
#